data_AF-A0A2Z3H7I4-F1
#
_entry.id   AF-A0A2Z3H7I4-F1
#
_cell.length_a   1.000
_cell.length_b   1.000
_cell.length_c   1.000
_cell.angle_alpha   90.00
_cell.angle_beta   90.00
_cell.angle_gamma   90.00
#
_symmetry.space_group_name_H-M   'P 1'
#
loop_
_entity.id
_entity.type
_entity.pdbx_description
1 polymer ?
#
loop_
_entity_poly.entity_id
_entity_poly.type
_entity_poly.pdbx_seq_one_letter_code
_entity_poly.pdbx_strand_id
1 'polypeptide(L)'
;MNRMILNPVHPVDPVKNSLRAPLPGGRGSSRQWPYYRVRVSAPRPASGGIDRRTLVSTSMVRGAGGVTAIARRGLSLLELLVAVGILSVLAGLILAGVQRARVSAARLGCADHLRQIALAAHGYHGARHRLPTGMARDDGKVPEPYLSWLARLLPHLERDALWEQTEAAFRQERNFLTPAHAARSALVPIFLCPSDGRLSGPAGKDATLHAVAHTSYLGVEGRNAGVADGLLYMDSRHALSDATDGTSSTLLVGERPPNADFSLGWWYAGWGQAQNGDAEFLLGARTRCYNRYRATCDEGPYRFTAGRLDNPCDAFHFWSPHPGGAHFAFADGSVRFLRYAADDILPALATRAGGEAVSAPE
;
A
#
# COMPACT_ATOMS: atom_id res chain seq x y z
N MET A 1 -35.60 22.86 -4.86
CA MET A 1 -36.33 21.76 -4.19
C MET A 1 -36.64 20.69 -5.24
N ASN A 2 -35.90 19.59 -5.26
CA ASN A 2 -36.34 18.37 -5.93
C ASN A 2 -35.67 17.18 -5.25
N ARG A 3 -36.46 16.40 -4.50
CA ARG A 3 -36.00 15.20 -3.78
C ARG A 3 -36.04 14.02 -4.76
N MET A 4 -34.89 13.42 -5.07
CA MET A 4 -34.85 12.06 -5.60
C MET A 4 -34.87 11.07 -4.43
N ILE A 5 -35.93 10.27 -4.40
CA ILE A 5 -36.13 9.15 -3.49
C ILE A 5 -35.39 7.95 -4.11
N LEU A 6 -34.47 7.35 -3.36
CA LEU A 6 -33.82 6.10 -3.74
C LEU A 6 -34.46 4.96 -2.94
N ASN A 7 -34.91 3.91 -3.66
CA ASN A 7 -35.37 2.65 -3.07
C ASN A 7 -34.18 1.72 -2.77
N PRO A 8 -34.29 0.84 -1.75
CA PRO A 8 -33.21 -0.04 -1.32
C PRO A 8 -33.07 -1.27 -2.22
N VAL A 9 -31.82 -1.66 -2.49
CA VAL A 9 -31.46 -2.89 -3.23
C VAL A 9 -31.27 -4.04 -2.23
N HIS A 10 -32.01 -5.13 -2.44
CA HIS A 10 -31.84 -6.39 -1.68
C HIS A 10 -30.69 -7.25 -2.24
N PRO A 11 -30.09 -8.14 -1.41
CA PRO A 11 -28.88 -8.90 -1.76
C PRO A 11 -29.21 -10.13 -2.61
N VAL A 12 -28.31 -10.49 -3.54
CA VAL A 12 -28.42 -11.71 -4.35
C VAL A 12 -27.21 -12.62 -4.09
N ASP A 13 -27.52 -13.84 -3.67
CA ASP A 13 -26.60 -14.94 -3.36
C ASP A 13 -25.83 -15.49 -4.58
N PRO A 14 -24.69 -16.19 -4.38
CA PRO A 14 -23.74 -16.51 -5.45
C PRO A 14 -23.75 -17.99 -5.84
N VAL A 15 -24.42 -18.40 -6.92
CA VAL A 15 -24.10 -19.67 -7.61
C VAL A 15 -24.52 -19.63 -9.09
N LYS A 16 -23.54 -19.64 -10.03
CA LYS A 16 -23.39 -20.62 -11.12
C LYS A 16 -22.50 -20.10 -12.25
N ASN A 17 -21.55 -20.96 -12.57
CA ASN A 17 -20.51 -20.88 -13.57
C ASN A 17 -21.05 -21.43 -14.90
N SER A 18 -21.05 -20.65 -15.99
CA SER A 18 -21.01 -21.19 -17.36
C SER A 18 -20.85 -20.08 -18.40
N LEU A 19 -19.67 -20.06 -19.04
CA LEU A 19 -19.37 -19.31 -20.25
C LEU A 19 -20.15 -19.87 -21.44
N ARG A 20 -20.85 -19.00 -22.18
CA ARG A 20 -21.18 -19.14 -23.62
C ARG A 20 -21.61 -17.77 -24.16
N ALA A 21 -20.85 -17.24 -25.11
CA ALA A 21 -21.23 -16.08 -25.91
C ALA A 21 -21.65 -16.52 -27.32
N PRO A 22 -22.71 -15.95 -27.92
CA PRO A 22 -23.00 -16.09 -29.33
C PRO A 22 -22.47 -14.90 -30.15
N LEU A 23 -22.00 -15.16 -31.38
CA LEU A 23 -21.82 -14.18 -32.46
C LEU A 23 -22.82 -14.48 -33.58
N PRO A 24 -23.32 -13.45 -34.30
CA PRO A 24 -22.87 -13.24 -35.69
C PRO A 24 -22.83 -11.72 -36.05
N GLY A 25 -22.24 -11.20 -37.12
CA GLY A 25 -21.53 -11.69 -38.30
C GLY A 25 -21.27 -10.45 -39.20
N GLY A 26 -20.20 -10.43 -40.00
CA GLY A 26 -19.92 -9.33 -40.91
C GLY A 26 -18.65 -9.56 -41.75
N ARG A 27 -18.82 -9.55 -43.08
CA ARG A 27 -17.79 -9.78 -44.11
C ARG A 27 -16.95 -8.52 -44.35
N GLY A 28 -15.67 -8.66 -44.67
CA GLY A 28 -14.96 -7.61 -45.41
C GLY A 28 -13.43 -7.55 -45.28
N SER A 29 -12.74 -8.08 -46.29
CA SER A 29 -11.38 -7.75 -46.76
C SER A 29 -10.15 -8.21 -45.94
N SER A 30 -9.35 -9.00 -46.64
CA SER A 30 -8.09 -9.60 -46.24
C SER A 30 -6.89 -8.66 -46.46
N ARG A 31 -6.15 -8.33 -45.40
CA ARG A 31 -4.73 -7.96 -45.47
C ARG A 31 -3.98 -8.62 -44.32
N GLN A 32 -3.25 -9.69 -44.63
CA GLN A 32 -2.39 -10.43 -43.70
C GLN A 32 -1.12 -9.64 -43.40
N TRP A 33 -0.85 -9.40 -42.11
CA TRP A 33 0.47 -9.08 -41.60
C TRP A 33 1.11 -10.36 -41.05
N PRO A 34 2.42 -10.60 -41.23
CA PRO A 34 3.03 -11.88 -40.89
C PRO A 34 3.15 -12.06 -39.37
N TYR A 35 2.55 -13.13 -38.84
CA TYR A 35 2.84 -13.63 -37.50
C TYR A 35 4.06 -14.56 -37.56
N TYR A 36 5.09 -14.24 -36.80
CA TYR A 36 6.28 -15.07 -36.63
C TYR A 36 5.92 -16.29 -35.76
N ARG A 37 6.05 -17.50 -36.33
CA ARG A 37 5.84 -18.76 -35.62
C ARG A 37 7.15 -19.21 -34.99
N VAL A 38 7.36 -18.94 -33.70
CA VAL A 38 8.50 -19.47 -32.95
C VAL A 38 8.27 -20.98 -32.73
N ARG A 39 9.03 -21.83 -33.43
CA ARG A 39 9.15 -23.25 -33.10
C ARG A 39 10.17 -23.39 -31.97
N VAL A 40 9.70 -23.74 -30.78
CA VAL A 40 10.58 -24.25 -29.72
C VAL A 40 10.81 -25.74 -29.99
N SER A 41 11.99 -26.07 -30.51
CA SER A 41 12.44 -27.45 -30.70
C SER A 41 13.00 -27.98 -29.38
N ALA A 42 12.37 -28.99 -28.79
CA ALA A 42 12.93 -29.71 -27.65
C ALA A 42 14.19 -30.50 -28.09
N PRO A 43 15.26 -30.56 -27.27
CA PRO A 43 16.43 -31.35 -27.61
C PRO A 43 16.10 -32.86 -27.52
N ARG A 44 16.43 -33.59 -28.59
CA ARG A 44 16.39 -35.06 -28.64
C ARG A 44 17.56 -35.65 -27.86
N PRO A 45 17.38 -36.80 -27.17
CA PRO A 45 18.50 -37.53 -26.56
C PRO A 45 19.37 -38.15 -27.66
N ALA A 46 20.68 -37.91 -27.59
CA ALA A 46 21.66 -38.51 -28.49
C ALA A 46 21.89 -39.98 -28.09
N SER A 47 21.40 -40.91 -28.91
CA SER A 47 21.82 -42.30 -28.92
C SER A 47 23.12 -42.42 -29.72
N GLY A 48 24.22 -42.73 -29.03
CA GLY A 48 25.51 -43.00 -29.66
C GLY A 48 26.24 -44.11 -28.92
N GLY A 49 26.02 -45.36 -29.35
CA GLY A 49 26.88 -46.47 -29.02
C GLY A 49 28.15 -46.42 -29.88
N ILE A 50 29.31 -46.58 -29.26
CA ILE A 50 30.58 -46.82 -29.95
C ILE A 50 31.35 -47.93 -29.24
N ASP A 51 31.32 -49.06 -29.94
CA ASP A 51 32.43 -49.94 -30.34
C ASP A 51 33.58 -50.29 -29.38
N ARG A 52 33.77 -51.61 -29.26
CA ARG A 52 34.87 -52.28 -28.57
C ARG A 52 35.98 -52.55 -29.57
N ARG A 53 37.13 -51.88 -29.42
CA ARG A 53 38.51 -52.38 -29.61
C ARG A 53 39.44 -51.27 -30.11
N THR A 54 40.28 -50.75 -29.22
CA THR A 54 41.63 -50.33 -29.61
C THR A 54 42.55 -50.56 -28.42
N LEU A 55 43.37 -51.60 -28.52
CA LEU A 55 44.46 -51.89 -27.58
C LEU A 55 45.56 -50.86 -27.84
N VAL A 56 45.70 -49.88 -26.95
CA VAL A 56 46.93 -49.11 -26.82
C VAL A 56 47.68 -49.67 -25.63
N SER A 57 48.74 -50.41 -25.93
CA SER A 57 49.75 -50.85 -24.97
C SER A 57 50.49 -49.61 -24.47
N THR A 58 50.32 -49.28 -23.20
CA THR A 58 51.18 -48.30 -22.51
C THR A 58 51.85 -49.03 -21.36
N SER A 59 53.17 -49.11 -21.45
CA SER A 59 54.03 -49.80 -20.49
C SER A 59 53.92 -49.19 -19.09
N MET A 60 53.81 -50.07 -18.09
CA MET A 60 53.92 -49.75 -16.67
C MET A 60 55.17 -48.91 -16.37
N VAL A 61 54.95 -47.73 -15.79
CA VAL A 61 55.88 -47.18 -14.81
C VAL A 61 55.19 -47.29 -13.46
N ARG A 62 55.67 -48.21 -12.61
CA ARG A 62 55.29 -48.32 -11.20
C ARG A 62 55.75 -47.07 -10.47
N GLY A 63 54.89 -46.05 -10.41
CA GLY A 63 54.96 -45.01 -9.40
C GLY A 63 54.26 -45.52 -8.15
N ALA A 64 55.03 -45.89 -7.13
CA ALA A 64 54.53 -46.21 -5.80
C ALA A 64 54.04 -44.92 -5.10
N GLY A 65 52.86 -44.45 -5.48
CA GLY A 65 52.09 -43.46 -4.72
C GLY A 65 51.04 -44.21 -3.90
N GLY A 66 51.32 -44.44 -2.62
CA GLY A 66 50.37 -45.07 -1.72
C GLY A 66 49.08 -44.27 -1.65
N VAL A 67 47.96 -44.88 -2.01
CA VAL A 67 46.64 -44.38 -1.63
C VAL A 67 46.53 -44.59 -0.13
N THR A 68 46.79 -43.56 0.66
CA THR A 68 46.47 -43.56 2.09
C THR A 68 44.96 -43.73 2.23
N ALA A 69 44.53 -44.92 2.62
CA ALA A 69 43.16 -45.14 3.04
C ALA A 69 42.90 -44.26 4.26
N ILE A 70 42.13 -43.18 4.08
CA ILE A 70 41.64 -42.38 5.19
C ILE A 70 40.72 -43.28 6.00
N ALA A 71 41.20 -43.73 7.17
CA ALA A 71 40.40 -44.48 8.12
C ALA A 71 39.17 -43.62 8.49
N ARG A 72 37.98 -44.04 8.04
CA ARG A 72 36.73 -43.39 8.40
C ARG A 72 36.47 -43.67 9.88
N ARG A 73 36.76 -42.69 10.75
CA ARG A 73 36.31 -42.72 12.14
C ARG A 73 34.78 -42.70 12.11
N GLY A 74 34.13 -43.76 12.61
CA GLY A 74 32.68 -43.79 12.78
C GLY A 74 32.28 -42.82 13.88
N LEU A 75 31.24 -42.02 13.65
CA LEU A 75 30.67 -41.16 14.69
C LEU A 75 29.98 -42.03 15.74
N SER A 76 30.20 -41.76 17.01
CA SER A 76 29.39 -42.36 18.08
C SER A 76 27.97 -41.80 18.05
N LEU A 77 27.00 -42.59 18.52
CA LEU A 77 25.61 -42.15 18.67
C LEU A 77 25.51 -40.87 19.53
N LEU A 78 26.36 -40.77 20.56
CA LEU A 78 26.43 -39.60 21.44
C LEU A 78 26.92 -38.35 20.70
N GLU A 79 27.99 -38.45 19.91
CA GLU A 79 28.50 -37.31 19.13
C GLU A 79 27.46 -36.82 18.12
N LEU A 80 26.71 -37.74 17.50
CA LEU A 80 25.64 -37.37 16.58
C LEU A 80 24.51 -36.64 17.32
N LEU A 81 24.09 -37.13 18.48
CA LEU A 81 23.05 -36.51 19.30
C LEU A 81 23.46 -35.11 19.76
N VAL A 82 24.69 -34.92 20.23
CA VAL A 82 25.19 -33.61 20.66
C VAL A 82 25.26 -32.65 19.47
N ALA A 83 25.76 -33.11 18.31
CA ALA A 83 25.84 -32.28 17.11
C ALA A 83 24.45 -31.82 16.64
N VAL A 84 23.49 -32.74 16.54
CA VAL A 84 22.10 -32.39 16.16
C VAL A 84 21.43 -31.51 17.23
N GLY A 85 21.74 -31.72 18.51
CA GLY A 85 21.27 -30.87 19.61
C GLY A 85 21.76 -29.42 19.47
N ILE A 86 23.06 -29.22 19.24
CA ILE A 86 23.64 -27.88 19.02
C ILE A 86 23.04 -27.23 17.77
N LEU A 87 22.95 -27.97 16.65
CA LEU A 87 22.36 -27.44 15.41
C LEU A 87 20.90 -27.02 15.60
N SER A 88 20.11 -27.79 16.37
CA SER A 88 18.71 -27.47 16.65
C SER A 88 18.58 -26.20 17.48
N VAL A 89 19.43 -26.02 18.50
CA VAL A 89 19.47 -24.79 19.31
C VAL A 89 19.89 -23.58 18.46
N LEU A 90 20.95 -23.71 17.66
CA LEU A 90 21.40 -22.63 16.77
C LEU A 90 20.33 -22.24 15.76
N ALA A 91 19.69 -23.22 15.12
CA ALA A 91 18.60 -22.98 14.17
C ALA A 91 17.41 -22.27 14.84
N GLY A 92 17.05 -22.68 16.06
CA GLY A 92 16.00 -22.03 16.85
C GLY A 92 16.30 -20.55 17.16
N LEU A 93 17.54 -20.25 17.56
CA LEU A 93 17.98 -18.88 17.82
C LEU A 93 18.02 -18.02 16.54
N ILE A 94 18.48 -18.58 15.42
CA ILE A 94 18.51 -17.89 14.12
C ILE A 94 17.10 -17.57 13.64
N LEU A 95 16.16 -18.51 13.73
CA LEU A 95 14.78 -18.29 13.29
C LEU A 95 14.13 -17.11 14.04
N ALA A 96 14.28 -17.06 15.37
CA ALA A 96 13.78 -15.95 16.18
C ALA A 96 14.47 -14.62 15.83
N GLY A 97 15.76 -14.64 15.44
CA GLY A 97 16.48 -13.48 14.96
C GLY A 97 15.96 -12.97 13.61
N VAL A 98 15.73 -13.86 12.65
CA VAL A 98 15.21 -13.52 11.31
C VAL A 98 13.83 -12.88 11.39
N GLN A 99 12.94 -13.39 12.25
CA GLN A 99 11.60 -12.80 12.40
C GLN A 99 11.67 -11.38 12.98
N ARG A 100 12.51 -11.17 14.01
CA ARG A 100 12.73 -9.83 14.57
C ARG A 100 13.27 -8.86 13.52
N ALA A 101 14.23 -9.30 12.70
CA ALA A 101 14.77 -8.50 11.62
C ALA A 101 13.71 -8.13 10.57
N ARG A 102 12.83 -9.08 10.20
CA ARG A 102 11.73 -8.83 9.24
C ARG A 102 10.73 -7.79 9.73
N VAL A 103 10.32 -7.86 11.00
CA VAL A 103 9.38 -6.89 11.58
C VAL A 103 10.00 -5.49 11.64
N SER A 104 11.28 -5.39 12.04
CA SER A 104 12.00 -4.12 12.03
C SER A 104 12.15 -3.54 10.62
N ALA A 105 12.46 -4.39 9.63
CA ALA A 105 12.55 -3.98 8.23
C ALA A 105 11.20 -3.49 7.68
N ALA A 106 10.10 -4.18 8.01
CA ALA A 106 8.76 -3.76 7.59
C ALA A 106 8.39 -2.40 8.19
N ARG A 107 8.75 -2.14 9.46
CA ARG A 107 8.57 -0.82 10.10
C ARG A 107 9.37 0.28 9.42
N LEU A 108 10.64 0.02 9.13
CA LEU A 108 11.48 0.96 8.38
C LEU A 108 10.93 1.22 6.97
N GLY A 109 10.40 0.20 6.32
CA GLY A 109 9.71 0.33 5.04
C GLY A 109 8.49 1.25 5.13
N CYS A 110 7.68 1.15 6.19
CA CYS A 110 6.53 2.06 6.35
C CYS A 110 6.96 3.51 6.54
N ALA A 111 8.03 3.76 7.30
CA ALA A 111 8.61 5.09 7.47
C ALA A 111 9.23 5.65 6.17
N ASP A 112 9.91 4.81 5.39
CA ASP A 112 10.51 5.19 4.11
C ASP A 112 9.44 5.53 3.06
N HIS A 113 8.39 4.72 2.94
CA HIS A 113 7.23 5.03 2.11
C HIS A 113 6.61 6.37 2.45
N LEU A 114 6.42 6.65 3.75
CA LEU A 114 5.89 7.93 4.22
C LEU A 114 6.82 9.10 3.87
N ARG A 115 8.14 8.89 3.91
CA ARG A 115 9.15 9.88 3.48
C ARG A 115 9.10 10.11 1.97
N GLN A 116 8.91 9.07 1.16
CA GLN A 116 8.73 9.20 -0.30
C GLN A 116 7.45 9.96 -0.63
N ILE A 117 6.35 9.69 0.07
CA ILE A 117 5.09 10.44 -0.07
C ILE A 117 5.29 11.92 0.27
N ALA A 118 5.96 12.21 1.40
CA ALA A 118 6.24 13.59 1.79
C ALA A 118 7.13 14.28 0.73
N LEU A 119 8.18 13.63 0.25
CA LEU A 119 9.04 14.17 -0.80
C LEU A 119 8.25 14.44 -2.09
N ALA A 120 7.34 13.56 -2.48
CA ALA A 120 6.46 13.77 -3.62
C ALA A 120 5.51 14.97 -3.42
N ALA A 121 5.00 15.17 -2.21
CA ALA A 121 4.21 16.36 -1.85
C ALA A 121 5.05 17.65 -1.95
N HIS A 122 6.32 17.62 -1.54
CA HIS A 122 7.26 18.73 -1.75
C HIS A 122 7.56 18.95 -3.23
N GLY A 123 7.70 17.90 -4.04
CA GLY A 123 7.85 17.99 -5.49
C GLY A 123 6.63 18.65 -6.15
N TYR A 124 5.43 18.28 -5.71
CA TYR A 124 4.18 18.92 -6.14
C TYR A 124 4.15 20.39 -5.75
N HIS A 125 4.51 20.71 -4.50
CA HIS A 125 4.62 22.09 -4.03
C HIS A 125 5.65 22.90 -4.81
N GLY A 126 6.82 22.34 -5.12
CA GLY A 126 7.85 22.99 -5.95
C GLY A 126 7.35 23.33 -7.35
N ALA A 127 6.53 22.47 -7.95
CA ALA A 127 5.99 22.68 -9.29
C ALA A 127 4.76 23.61 -9.33
N ARG A 128 3.98 23.71 -8.25
CA ARG A 128 2.67 24.40 -8.23
C ARG A 128 2.54 25.51 -7.19
N HIS A 129 3.58 25.76 -6.40
CA HIS A 129 3.64 26.71 -5.28
C HIS A 129 2.55 26.51 -4.21
N ARG A 130 2.02 25.28 -4.12
CA ARG A 130 1.03 24.86 -3.14
C ARG A 130 1.04 23.34 -3.01
N LEU A 131 0.68 22.84 -1.85
CA LEU A 131 0.40 21.42 -1.62
C LEU A 131 -0.80 20.96 -2.47
N PRO A 132 -0.92 19.65 -2.75
CA PRO A 132 -2.12 19.12 -3.38
C PRO A 132 -3.33 19.40 -2.49
N THR A 133 -4.46 19.69 -3.13
CA THR A 133 -5.75 19.69 -2.41
C THR A 133 -6.02 18.28 -1.88
N GLY A 134 -6.52 18.17 -0.64
CA GLY A 134 -6.87 16.88 -0.03
C GLY A 134 -7.81 16.05 -0.92
N MET A 135 -8.80 16.74 -1.46
CA MET A 135 -9.63 16.38 -2.62
C MET A 135 -10.32 17.64 -3.13
N ALA A 136 -11.12 17.55 -4.19
CA ALA A 136 -11.94 18.67 -4.64
C ALA A 136 -13.42 18.30 -4.70
N ARG A 137 -14.31 19.22 -4.33
CA ARG A 137 -15.76 19.02 -4.49
C ARG A 137 -16.14 19.06 -5.96
N ASP A 138 -17.16 18.31 -6.37
CA ASP A 138 -17.75 18.48 -7.69
C ASP A 138 -18.57 19.78 -7.78
N ASP A 139 -17.94 20.83 -8.33
CA ASP A 139 -18.54 22.14 -8.57
C ASP A 139 -18.77 22.44 -10.07
N GLY A 140 -18.61 21.44 -10.93
CA GLY A 140 -18.64 21.62 -12.39
C GLY A 140 -17.37 22.20 -13.01
N LYS A 141 -16.39 22.65 -12.21
CA LYS A 141 -15.22 23.41 -12.68
C LYS A 141 -13.91 22.66 -12.46
N VAL A 142 -13.80 21.89 -11.38
CA VAL A 142 -12.60 21.08 -11.13
C VAL A 142 -12.58 19.86 -12.07
N PRO A 143 -11.47 19.59 -12.77
CA PRO A 143 -11.42 18.49 -13.73
C PRO A 143 -11.56 17.12 -13.06
N GLU A 144 -10.89 16.90 -11.92
CA GLU A 144 -10.93 15.63 -11.18
C GLU A 144 -11.59 15.79 -9.79
N PRO A 145 -12.92 15.91 -9.71
CA PRO A 145 -13.62 15.95 -8.44
C PRO A 145 -13.44 14.62 -7.70
N TYR A 146 -13.44 14.66 -6.37
CA TYR A 146 -13.27 13.51 -5.47
C TYR A 146 -11.96 12.72 -5.59
N LEU A 147 -11.11 13.04 -6.57
CA LEU A 147 -9.77 12.47 -6.68
C LEU A 147 -8.97 12.84 -5.42
N SER A 148 -8.21 11.90 -4.87
CA SER A 148 -7.42 12.11 -3.66
C SER A 148 -6.18 12.98 -3.91
N TRP A 149 -5.61 13.52 -2.84
CA TRP A 149 -4.28 14.12 -2.88
C TRP A 149 -3.19 13.12 -3.25
N LEU A 150 -3.30 11.85 -2.84
CA LEU A 150 -2.34 10.78 -3.17
C LEU A 150 -2.22 10.59 -4.68
N ALA A 151 -3.35 10.52 -5.39
CA ALA A 151 -3.34 10.36 -6.84
C ALA A 151 -2.73 11.54 -7.58
N ARG A 152 -2.78 12.76 -6.99
CA ARG A 152 -2.11 13.95 -7.53
C ARG A 152 -0.59 13.91 -7.38
N LEU A 153 -0.07 13.03 -6.53
CA LEU A 153 1.37 12.83 -6.34
C LEU A 153 1.99 11.86 -7.35
N LEU A 154 1.18 11.15 -8.16
CA LEU A 154 1.70 10.14 -9.10
C LEU A 154 2.83 10.63 -10.02
N PRO A 155 2.79 11.85 -10.61
CA PRO A 155 3.91 12.36 -11.41
C PRO A 155 5.20 12.58 -10.61
N HIS A 156 5.07 12.80 -9.31
CA HIS A 156 6.19 12.99 -8.38
C HIS A 156 6.66 11.67 -7.73
N LEU A 157 6.07 10.55 -8.15
CA LEU A 157 6.39 9.18 -7.71
C LEU A 157 6.79 8.28 -8.89
N GLU A 158 7.18 8.88 -10.03
CA GLU A 158 7.54 8.16 -11.27
C GLU A 158 6.41 7.25 -11.78
N ARG A 159 5.15 7.70 -11.64
CA ARG A 159 3.94 7.00 -12.10
C ARG A 159 3.19 7.80 -13.17
N ASP A 160 3.91 8.43 -14.11
CA ASP A 160 3.32 9.28 -15.16
C ASP A 160 2.26 8.56 -16.00
N ALA A 161 2.53 7.31 -16.41
CA ALA A 161 1.54 6.53 -17.17
C ALA A 161 0.23 6.27 -16.41
N LEU A 162 0.28 6.15 -15.07
CA LEU A 162 -0.92 5.98 -14.24
C LEU A 162 -1.65 7.31 -14.04
N TRP A 163 -0.90 8.42 -13.96
CA TRP A 163 -1.45 9.77 -13.94
C TRP A 163 -2.18 10.11 -15.24
N GLU A 164 -1.58 9.87 -16.41
CA GLU A 164 -2.20 10.10 -17.71
C GLU A 164 -3.49 9.30 -17.89
N GLN A 165 -3.51 8.03 -17.44
CA GLN A 165 -4.73 7.22 -17.42
C GLN A 165 -5.81 7.81 -16.51
N THR A 166 -5.40 8.38 -15.37
CA THR A 166 -6.30 9.04 -14.43
C THR A 166 -6.92 10.28 -15.06
N GLU A 167 -6.12 11.18 -15.63
CA GLU A 167 -6.60 12.39 -16.30
C GLU A 167 -7.48 12.06 -17.52
N ALA A 168 -7.12 11.05 -18.30
CA ALA A 168 -7.93 10.61 -19.43
C ALA A 168 -9.30 10.10 -18.98
N ALA A 169 -9.37 9.32 -17.89
CA ALA A 169 -10.63 8.83 -17.34
C ALA A 169 -11.52 9.98 -16.85
N PHE A 170 -10.99 10.90 -16.04
CA PHE A 170 -11.76 12.05 -15.54
C PHE A 170 -12.23 13.02 -16.62
N ARG A 171 -11.49 13.13 -17.74
CA ARG A 171 -11.94 13.89 -18.92
C ARG A 171 -13.13 13.25 -19.64
N GLN A 172 -13.26 11.93 -19.56
CA GLN A 172 -14.35 11.19 -20.21
C GLN A 172 -15.57 11.09 -19.30
N GLU A 173 -15.36 10.75 -18.02
CA GLU A 173 -16.40 10.58 -17.01
C GLU A 173 -15.89 11.14 -15.69
N ARG A 174 -16.66 12.01 -15.05
CA ARG A 174 -16.30 12.60 -13.74
C ARG A 174 -16.63 11.65 -12.60
N ASN A 175 -17.58 10.74 -12.82
CA ASN A 175 -17.91 9.64 -11.90
C ASN A 175 -16.91 8.48 -12.01
N PHE A 176 -16.03 8.37 -11.02
CA PHE A 176 -14.99 7.33 -10.99
C PHE A 176 -15.49 5.89 -10.78
N LEU A 177 -16.78 5.69 -10.46
CA LEU A 177 -17.38 4.35 -10.27
C LEU A 177 -18.04 3.78 -11.52
N THR A 178 -18.63 4.60 -12.39
CA THR A 178 -19.50 4.10 -13.47
C THR A 178 -19.42 4.98 -14.73
N PRO A 179 -18.75 4.50 -15.80
CA PRO A 179 -17.87 3.32 -15.81
C PRO A 179 -16.69 3.46 -14.84
N ALA A 180 -16.28 2.33 -14.29
CA ALA A 180 -15.16 2.28 -13.36
C ALA A 180 -13.86 2.79 -13.99
N HIS A 181 -13.19 3.74 -13.35
CA HIS A 181 -11.85 4.16 -13.77
C HIS A 181 -10.86 3.01 -13.60
N ALA A 182 -10.13 2.63 -14.64
CA ALA A 182 -9.19 1.49 -14.58
C ALA A 182 -8.05 1.71 -13.58
N ALA A 183 -7.59 2.95 -13.43
CA ALA A 183 -6.50 3.31 -12.53
C ALA A 183 -6.79 3.05 -11.03
N ARG A 184 -8.07 3.00 -10.63
CA ARG A 184 -8.48 2.88 -9.21
C ARG A 184 -8.07 1.56 -8.55
N SER A 185 -7.88 0.50 -9.33
CA SER A 185 -7.43 -0.82 -8.86
C SER A 185 -5.91 -1.02 -8.98
N ALA A 186 -5.17 -0.02 -9.46
CA ALA A 186 -3.72 -0.12 -9.57
C ALA A 186 -3.09 -0.09 -8.17
N LEU A 187 -2.26 -1.08 -7.88
CA LEU A 187 -1.47 -1.10 -6.65
C LEU A 187 -0.30 -0.14 -6.80
N VAL A 188 -0.18 0.80 -5.86
CA VAL A 188 0.97 1.69 -5.74
C VAL A 188 1.68 1.31 -4.44
N PRO A 189 2.75 0.50 -4.47
CA PRO A 189 3.37 -0.03 -3.26
C PRO A 189 3.78 1.03 -2.22
N ILE A 190 4.16 2.22 -2.68
CA ILE A 190 4.52 3.37 -1.83
C ILE A 190 3.35 3.80 -0.92
N PHE A 191 2.09 3.55 -1.31
CA PHE A 191 0.92 3.86 -0.49
C PHE A 191 0.58 2.78 0.54
N LEU A 192 1.29 1.65 0.56
CA LEU A 192 0.99 0.51 1.42
C LEU A 192 2.07 0.38 2.51
N CYS A 193 1.68 0.20 3.77
CA CYS A 193 2.65 -0.13 4.82
C CYS A 193 2.99 -1.64 4.76
N PRO A 194 4.26 -2.04 4.58
CA PRO A 194 4.64 -3.46 4.52
C PRO A 194 4.31 -4.28 5.78
N SER A 195 3.95 -3.63 6.89
CA SER A 195 3.50 -4.32 8.11
C SER A 195 2.02 -4.72 8.09
N ASP A 196 1.23 -4.20 7.15
CA ASP A 196 -0.13 -4.69 6.91
C ASP A 196 -0.10 -5.85 5.89
N GLY A 197 0.00 -7.07 6.42
CA GLY A 197 0.02 -8.30 5.62
C GLY A 197 -1.27 -8.57 4.82
N ARG A 198 -2.32 -7.77 4.99
CA ARG A 198 -3.56 -7.93 4.21
C ARG A 198 -3.43 -7.34 2.79
N LEU A 199 -2.41 -6.51 2.54
CA LEU A 199 -2.24 -5.73 1.31
C LEU A 199 -1.29 -6.38 0.29
N SER A 200 -0.83 -7.60 0.54
CA SER A 200 0.17 -8.31 -0.27
C SER A 200 -0.38 -9.04 -1.52
N GLY A 201 -1.53 -8.62 -2.05
CA GLY A 201 -2.18 -9.26 -3.21
C GLY A 201 -2.82 -8.25 -4.17
N PRO A 202 -3.26 -8.68 -5.37
CA PRO A 202 -4.00 -7.83 -6.30
C PRO A 202 -5.21 -7.21 -5.62
N ALA A 203 -5.55 -5.97 -6.00
CA ALA A 203 -6.69 -5.23 -5.46
C ALA A 203 -7.96 -6.12 -5.43
N GLY A 204 -8.39 -6.47 -4.22
CA GLY A 204 -9.63 -7.21 -4.01
C GLY A 204 -10.85 -6.35 -4.36
N LYS A 205 -12.02 -6.98 -4.39
CA LYS A 205 -13.26 -6.22 -4.29
C LYS A 205 -13.42 -5.77 -2.84
N ASP A 206 -13.75 -4.51 -2.62
CA ASP A 206 -14.14 -4.03 -1.30
C ASP A 206 -15.50 -4.62 -0.88
N ALA A 207 -15.98 -4.27 0.33
CA ALA A 207 -17.29 -4.68 0.82
C ALA A 207 -18.47 -4.25 -0.08
N THR A 208 -18.27 -3.27 -0.98
CA THR A 208 -19.27 -2.78 -1.93
C THR A 208 -19.09 -3.33 -3.35
N LEU A 209 -18.24 -4.36 -3.51
CA LEU A 209 -17.93 -5.08 -4.76
C LEU A 209 -17.14 -4.28 -5.80
N HIS A 210 -16.56 -3.14 -5.41
CA HIS A 210 -15.68 -2.31 -6.22
C HIS A 210 -14.24 -2.85 -6.17
N ALA A 211 -13.64 -3.10 -7.34
CA ALA A 211 -12.22 -3.42 -7.44
C ALA A 211 -11.40 -2.13 -7.27
N VAL A 212 -10.78 -1.96 -6.11
CA VAL A 212 -10.10 -0.74 -5.67
C VAL A 212 -8.85 -1.07 -4.87
N ALA A 213 -7.82 -0.27 -5.04
CA ALA A 213 -6.59 -0.37 -4.27
C ALA A 213 -6.59 0.65 -3.13
N HIS A 214 -5.84 0.32 -2.07
CA HIS A 214 -5.90 1.04 -0.80
C HIS A 214 -4.62 1.82 -0.47
N THR A 215 -4.69 2.60 0.60
CA THR A 215 -3.57 3.29 1.22
C THR A 215 -3.52 2.97 2.73
N SER A 216 -2.31 2.99 3.29
CA SER A 216 -2.05 2.98 4.74
C SER A 216 -1.66 4.37 5.28
N TYR A 217 -1.74 5.41 4.45
CA TYR A 217 -1.28 6.77 4.76
C TYR A 217 -2.34 7.80 4.39
N LEU A 218 -2.76 8.59 5.36
CA LEU A 218 -3.84 9.57 5.24
C LEU A 218 -3.31 10.97 5.47
N GLY A 219 -3.83 11.92 4.70
CA GLY A 219 -3.54 13.34 4.89
C GLY A 219 -4.19 13.85 6.17
N VAL A 220 -3.46 14.69 6.91
CA VAL A 220 -3.96 15.30 8.13
C VAL A 220 -4.79 16.53 7.78
N GLU A 221 -6.11 16.44 8.01
CA GLU A 221 -7.04 17.52 7.67
C GLU A 221 -7.17 18.60 8.74
N GLY A 222 -6.71 18.29 9.95
CA GLY A 222 -6.76 19.20 11.08
C GLY A 222 -7.03 18.52 12.42
N ARG A 223 -7.48 19.32 13.39
CA ARG A 223 -7.82 18.84 14.74
C ARG A 223 -8.95 17.83 14.72
N ASN A 224 -9.99 18.09 13.93
CA ASN A 224 -11.16 17.24 13.78
C ASN A 224 -11.56 17.16 12.30
N ALA A 225 -12.31 16.12 11.98
CA ALA A 225 -12.85 15.96 10.65
C ALA A 225 -13.73 17.14 10.22
N GLY A 226 -13.49 17.69 9.03
CA GLY A 226 -14.28 18.79 8.47
C GLY A 226 -14.03 20.18 9.04
N VAL A 227 -13.19 20.34 10.07
CA VAL A 227 -12.78 21.68 10.56
C VAL A 227 -11.84 22.37 9.57
N ALA A 228 -11.07 21.59 8.80
CA ALA A 228 -10.20 22.09 7.73
C ALA A 228 -9.14 23.09 8.22
N ASP A 229 -8.56 22.83 9.40
CA ASP A 229 -7.49 23.63 10.01
C ASP A 229 -6.08 23.04 9.89
N GLY A 230 -5.95 21.88 9.21
CA GLY A 230 -4.66 21.33 8.76
C GLY A 230 -4.22 21.88 7.40
N LEU A 231 -3.30 21.17 6.75
CA LEU A 231 -2.77 21.52 5.41
C LEU A 231 -3.47 20.78 4.26
N LEU A 232 -3.98 19.56 4.51
CA LEU A 232 -4.61 18.71 3.50
C LEU A 232 -6.08 18.47 3.84
N TYR A 233 -6.99 19.18 3.18
CA TYR A 233 -8.43 18.97 3.36
C TYR A 233 -9.17 19.22 2.04
N MET A 234 -10.49 19.02 2.01
CA MET A 234 -11.29 19.27 0.81
C MET A 234 -11.18 20.74 0.34
N ASP A 235 -10.84 20.93 -0.93
CA ASP A 235 -10.61 22.23 -1.56
C ASP A 235 -9.44 23.05 -0.96
N SER A 236 -8.52 22.42 -0.21
CA SER A 236 -7.34 23.10 0.34
C SER A 236 -6.38 23.61 -0.76
N ARG A 237 -5.76 24.76 -0.51
CA ARG A 237 -4.84 25.43 -1.46
C ARG A 237 -3.65 26.06 -0.73
N HIS A 238 -3.07 25.34 0.22
CA HIS A 238 -2.03 25.87 1.09
C HIS A 238 -0.63 25.77 0.50
N ALA A 239 0.16 26.82 0.69
CA ALA A 239 1.61 26.73 0.58
C ALA A 239 2.20 26.15 1.87
N LEU A 240 3.42 25.62 1.82
CA LEU A 240 4.12 25.17 3.04
C LEU A 240 4.33 26.31 4.04
N SER A 241 4.43 27.55 3.56
CA SER A 241 4.54 28.76 4.40
C SER A 241 3.29 29.07 5.21
N ASP A 242 2.14 28.46 4.89
CA ASP A 242 0.90 28.64 5.65
C ASP A 242 0.91 27.87 6.98
N ALA A 243 1.91 27.01 7.19
CA ALA A 243 2.19 26.34 8.46
C ALA A 243 2.93 27.29 9.42
N THR A 244 2.23 28.28 9.96
CA THR A 244 2.81 29.34 10.81
C THR A 244 3.29 28.84 12.17
N ASP A 245 2.81 27.69 12.63
CA ASP A 245 3.30 27.03 13.86
C ASP A 245 4.66 26.32 13.64
N GLY A 246 5.16 26.34 12.41
CA GLY A 246 6.40 25.71 11.99
C GLY A 246 6.15 24.43 11.21
N THR A 247 6.81 24.29 10.06
CA THR A 247 6.69 23.11 9.19
C THR A 247 7.19 21.83 9.88
N SER A 248 8.13 21.94 10.82
CA SER A 248 8.66 20.84 11.62
C SER A 248 7.80 20.45 12.83
N SER A 249 6.72 21.20 13.09
CA SER A 249 5.74 20.97 14.15
C SER A 249 4.31 20.78 13.60
N THR A 250 4.12 20.85 12.28
CA THR A 250 2.82 20.62 11.63
C THR A 250 2.82 19.26 10.94
N LEU A 251 1.86 18.41 11.27
CA LEU A 251 1.66 17.11 10.61
C LEU A 251 1.10 17.31 9.21
N LEU A 252 1.58 16.50 8.27
CA LEU A 252 1.10 16.46 6.90
C LEU A 252 0.38 15.13 6.60
N VAL A 253 0.99 14.02 6.96
CA VAL A 253 0.49 12.66 6.66
C VAL A 253 0.72 11.75 7.86
N GLY A 254 -0.25 10.89 8.18
CA GLY A 254 -0.12 9.89 9.25
C GLY A 254 -0.46 8.48 8.78
N GLU A 255 0.08 7.48 9.46
CA GLU A 255 -0.31 6.08 9.25
C GLU A 255 -1.74 5.80 9.74
N ARG A 256 -2.52 5.14 8.89
CA ARG A 256 -3.84 4.60 9.18
C ARG A 256 -4.13 3.48 8.16
N PRO A 257 -4.00 2.19 8.54
CA PRO A 257 -4.32 1.07 7.66
C PRO A 257 -5.75 1.13 7.09
N PRO A 258 -6.01 0.57 5.91
CA PRO A 258 -7.37 0.49 5.39
C PRO A 258 -8.28 -0.28 6.35
N ASN A 259 -9.57 -0.04 6.21
CA ASN A 259 -10.56 -0.66 7.08
C ASN A 259 -10.47 -2.19 7.08
N ALA A 260 -10.91 -2.84 8.16
CA ALA A 260 -11.05 -4.30 8.27
C ALA A 260 -11.75 -4.94 7.06
N ASP A 261 -12.78 -4.27 6.50
CA ASP A 261 -13.57 -4.75 5.36
C ASP A 261 -13.20 -4.08 4.02
N PHE A 262 -12.12 -3.28 3.99
CA PHE A 262 -11.64 -2.53 2.82
C PHE A 262 -12.62 -1.51 2.22
N SER A 263 -13.74 -1.20 2.88
CA SER A 263 -14.68 -0.18 2.38
C SER A 263 -14.17 1.26 2.53
N LEU A 264 -13.16 1.47 3.36
CA LEU A 264 -12.47 2.75 3.54
C LEU A 264 -10.96 2.58 3.44
N GLY A 265 -10.27 3.60 2.93
CA GLY A 265 -8.83 3.60 2.70
C GLY A 265 -8.44 3.56 1.25
N TRP A 266 -9.27 4.05 0.33
CA TRP A 266 -8.99 4.05 -1.10
C TRP A 266 -7.97 5.14 -1.43
N TRP A 267 -6.91 4.79 -2.16
CA TRP A 267 -5.89 5.78 -2.52
C TRP A 267 -6.32 6.67 -3.70
N TYR A 268 -7.24 6.21 -4.55
CA TYR A 268 -7.52 6.84 -5.85
C TYR A 268 -8.46 8.05 -5.76
N ALA A 269 -9.74 7.78 -5.48
CA ALA A 269 -10.81 8.76 -5.38
C ALA A 269 -11.90 8.20 -4.46
N GLY A 270 -12.65 9.06 -3.79
CA GLY A 270 -13.68 8.63 -2.85
C GLY A 270 -14.39 9.82 -2.21
N TRP A 271 -15.48 9.53 -1.52
CA TRP A 271 -16.23 10.54 -0.77
C TRP A 271 -15.84 10.61 0.69
N GLY A 272 -15.38 9.50 1.27
CA GLY A 272 -15.28 9.36 2.73
C GLY A 272 -16.64 9.42 3.42
N GLN A 273 -16.65 9.34 4.75
CA GLN A 273 -17.90 9.30 5.52
C GLN A 273 -18.66 10.63 5.55
N ALA A 274 -17.99 11.77 5.35
CA ALA A 274 -18.61 13.09 5.38
C ALA A 274 -18.58 13.81 4.03
N GLN A 275 -18.38 13.07 2.92
CA GLN A 275 -18.27 13.61 1.56
C GLN A 275 -17.12 14.61 1.36
N ASN A 276 -16.14 14.55 2.24
CA ASN A 276 -14.96 15.41 2.31
C ASN A 276 -13.65 14.60 2.40
N GLY A 277 -13.71 13.29 2.15
CA GLY A 277 -12.54 12.40 2.13
C GLY A 277 -12.12 11.85 3.49
N ASP A 278 -12.81 12.27 4.55
CA ASP A 278 -12.58 11.80 5.92
C ASP A 278 -12.79 10.28 6.04
N ALA A 279 -11.87 9.64 6.76
CA ALA A 279 -11.69 8.20 6.89
C ALA A 279 -11.34 7.45 5.58
N GLU A 280 -11.25 8.12 4.44
CA GLU A 280 -10.86 7.53 3.15
C GLU A 280 -9.36 7.74 2.89
N PHE A 281 -8.97 8.97 2.59
CA PHE A 281 -7.59 9.38 2.34
C PHE A 281 -7.23 10.66 3.14
N LEU A 282 -8.18 11.19 3.93
CA LEU A 282 -8.00 12.27 4.90
C LEU A 282 -8.47 11.82 6.28
N LEU A 283 -7.91 12.41 7.33
CA LEU A 283 -8.34 12.19 8.71
C LEU A 283 -7.99 13.38 9.59
N GLY A 284 -8.85 13.68 10.55
CA GLY A 284 -8.53 14.57 11.66
C GLY A 284 -7.82 13.82 12.80
N ALA A 285 -7.06 14.55 13.62
CA ALA A 285 -6.46 13.98 14.84
C ALA A 285 -7.50 13.45 15.84
N ARG A 286 -8.74 13.93 15.73
CA ARG A 286 -9.94 13.53 16.48
C ARG A 286 -11.13 13.34 15.53
N THR A 287 -10.99 12.45 14.54
CA THR A 287 -12.10 12.15 13.63
C THR A 287 -13.29 11.55 14.38
N ARG A 288 -14.48 12.05 14.07
CA ARG A 288 -15.75 11.51 14.57
C ARG A 288 -16.23 10.40 13.63
N CYS A 289 -16.64 9.25 14.17
CA CYS A 289 -17.44 8.30 13.41
C CYS A 289 -18.89 8.82 13.32
N TYR A 290 -19.40 8.98 12.09
CA TYR A 290 -20.81 9.25 11.86
C TYR A 290 -21.56 7.92 11.71
N ASN A 291 -22.39 7.58 12.70
CA ASN A 291 -23.18 6.34 12.80
C ASN A 291 -23.96 5.98 11.51
N ARG A 292 -24.26 6.97 10.66
CA ARG A 292 -24.85 6.80 9.33
C ARG A 292 -24.12 5.77 8.45
N TYR A 293 -22.82 5.55 8.65
CA TYR A 293 -22.04 4.59 7.88
C TYR A 293 -21.76 3.28 8.62
N ARG A 294 -21.77 3.24 9.97
CA ARG A 294 -21.39 2.06 10.77
C ARG A 294 -22.07 2.01 12.13
N ALA A 295 -23.19 1.28 12.20
CA ALA A 295 -23.98 1.10 13.42
C ALA A 295 -23.25 0.39 14.58
N THR A 296 -22.10 -0.24 14.32
CA THR A 296 -21.33 -1.01 15.32
C THR A 296 -20.23 -0.21 16.01
N CYS A 297 -19.98 1.03 15.57
CA CYS A 297 -18.92 1.88 16.09
C CYS A 297 -19.53 2.98 16.97
N ASP A 298 -18.93 3.22 18.13
CA ASP A 298 -19.36 4.29 19.02
C ASP A 298 -19.23 5.65 18.35
N GLU A 299 -20.24 6.50 18.54
CA GLU A 299 -20.13 7.90 18.15
C GLU A 299 -19.15 8.60 19.08
N GLY A 300 -18.07 9.14 18.51
CA GLY A 300 -17.16 9.98 19.28
C GLY A 300 -15.96 10.40 18.45
N PRO A 301 -15.20 11.43 18.89
CA PRO A 301 -13.87 11.61 18.36
C PRO A 301 -13.00 10.43 18.82
N TYR A 302 -12.43 9.70 17.86
CA TYR A 302 -11.50 8.63 18.17
C TYR A 302 -10.13 9.22 18.52
N ARG A 303 -9.44 8.55 19.44
CA ARG A 303 -8.14 8.97 19.97
C ARG A 303 -6.99 8.27 19.24
N PHE A 304 -5.80 8.82 19.35
CA PHE A 304 -4.56 8.25 18.87
C PHE A 304 -4.12 7.12 19.82
N THR A 305 -4.61 5.91 19.54
CA THR A 305 -4.40 4.73 20.36
C THR A 305 -4.05 3.52 19.51
N ALA A 306 -3.67 2.41 20.15
CA ALA A 306 -3.43 1.16 19.44
C ALA A 306 -4.73 0.64 18.79
N GLY A 307 -4.69 0.45 17.47
CA GLY A 307 -5.74 -0.20 16.71
C GLY A 307 -5.45 -1.66 16.38
N ARG A 308 -6.38 -2.29 15.66
CA ARG A 308 -6.36 -3.68 15.21
C ARG A 308 -6.85 -3.79 13.77
N LEU A 309 -6.17 -4.64 13.00
CA LEU A 309 -6.49 -4.83 11.57
C LEU A 309 -7.86 -5.48 11.33
N ASP A 310 -8.43 -6.14 12.33
CA ASP A 310 -9.74 -6.78 12.26
C ASP A 310 -10.87 -5.95 12.88
N ASN A 311 -10.57 -4.77 13.42
CA ASN A 311 -11.56 -3.89 14.03
C ASN A 311 -12.04 -2.82 13.03
N PRO A 312 -13.32 -2.83 12.63
CA PRO A 312 -13.87 -1.86 11.69
C PRO A 312 -13.81 -0.41 12.18
N CYS A 313 -13.75 -0.17 13.49
CA CYS A 313 -13.82 1.18 14.07
C CYS A 313 -12.45 1.88 14.11
N ASP A 314 -11.36 1.15 13.86
CA ASP A 314 -10.01 1.75 13.85
C ASP A 314 -9.72 2.52 12.55
N ALA A 315 -10.70 2.66 11.66
CA ALA A 315 -10.56 3.56 10.51
C ALA A 315 -10.72 5.06 10.86
N PHE A 316 -11.18 5.37 12.08
CA PHE A 316 -11.53 6.74 12.48
C PHE A 316 -10.45 7.43 13.32
N HIS A 317 -9.28 6.83 13.50
CA HIS A 317 -8.12 7.48 14.11
C HIS A 317 -6.82 7.06 13.42
N PHE A 318 -5.77 7.85 13.59
CA PHE A 318 -4.42 7.43 13.20
C PHE A 318 -3.95 6.32 14.12
N TRP A 319 -3.31 5.30 13.56
CA TRP A 319 -2.66 4.21 14.30
C TRP A 319 -1.87 3.39 13.29
N SER A 320 -1.03 2.47 13.77
CA SER A 320 -0.41 1.51 12.87
C SER A 320 -0.20 0.15 13.51
N PRO A 321 0.14 -0.89 12.70
CA PRO A 321 0.43 -2.23 13.21
C PRO A 321 1.71 -2.29 14.05
N HIS A 322 2.40 -1.15 14.23
CA HIS A 322 3.62 -1.07 15.01
C HIS A 322 3.31 -0.97 16.51
N PRO A 323 4.10 -1.64 17.37
CA PRO A 323 3.95 -1.50 18.80
C PRO A 323 4.18 -0.06 19.27
N GLY A 324 3.23 0.48 20.03
CA GLY A 324 3.40 1.69 20.84
C GLY A 324 3.22 3.04 20.13
N GLY A 325 2.91 3.08 18.84
CA GLY A 325 2.71 4.33 18.10
C GLY A 325 2.58 4.15 16.60
N ALA A 326 2.71 5.25 15.87
CA ALA A 326 2.59 5.30 14.41
C ALA A 326 3.56 6.34 13.82
N HIS A 327 3.94 6.16 12.56
CA HIS A 327 4.74 7.16 11.85
C HIS A 327 3.87 8.29 11.32
N PHE A 328 4.44 9.50 11.37
CA PHE A 328 3.88 10.70 10.79
C PHE A 328 4.95 11.44 10.00
N ALA A 329 4.57 11.96 8.83
CA ALA A 329 5.33 12.97 8.11
C ALA A 329 4.88 14.36 8.56
N PHE A 330 5.86 15.21 8.86
CA PHE A 330 5.67 16.63 9.10
C PHE A 330 5.74 17.41 7.78
N ALA A 331 5.26 18.65 7.80
CA ALA A 331 5.24 19.52 6.63
C ALA A 331 6.65 19.92 6.15
N ASP A 332 7.70 19.71 6.94
CA ASP A 332 9.10 19.83 6.52
C ASP A 332 9.66 18.59 5.80
N GLY A 333 8.86 17.52 5.68
CA GLY A 333 9.26 16.24 5.08
C GLY A 333 10.02 15.30 6.02
N SER A 334 10.20 15.67 7.29
CA SER A 334 10.71 14.76 8.32
C SER A 334 9.65 13.72 8.69
N VAL A 335 10.08 12.49 8.94
CA VAL A 335 9.22 11.40 9.39
C VAL A 335 9.62 11.03 10.81
N ARG A 336 8.65 10.99 11.73
CA ARG A 336 8.88 10.65 13.14
C ARG A 336 7.88 9.60 13.58
N PHE A 337 8.30 8.75 14.52
CA PHE A 337 7.41 7.80 15.16
C PHE A 337 6.82 8.41 16.42
N LEU A 338 5.54 8.76 16.38
CA LEU A 338 4.84 9.30 17.53
C LEU A 338 4.29 8.16 18.38
N ARG A 339 4.64 8.15 19.66
CA ARG A 339 4.09 7.18 20.62
C ARG A 339 2.65 7.54 20.94
N TYR A 340 1.81 6.56 21.29
CA TYR A 340 0.42 6.81 21.70
C TYR A 340 0.30 7.76 22.91
N ALA A 341 1.36 7.94 23.71
CA ALA A 341 1.42 8.97 24.75
C ALA A 341 1.32 10.42 24.21
N ALA A 342 1.57 10.63 22.91
CA ALA A 342 1.39 11.91 22.24
C ALA A 342 -0.09 12.20 21.89
N ASP A 343 -1.04 11.37 22.33
CA ASP A 343 -2.47 11.53 22.05
C ASP A 343 -2.99 12.95 22.34
N ASP A 344 -2.62 13.52 23.49
CA ASP A 344 -3.11 14.82 23.93
C ASP A 344 -2.54 15.99 23.12
N ILE A 345 -1.36 15.82 22.51
CA ILE A 345 -0.72 16.85 21.68
C ILE A 345 -0.98 16.69 20.19
N LEU A 346 -1.50 15.54 19.75
CA LEU A 346 -1.74 15.28 18.33
C LEU A 346 -2.64 16.32 17.66
N PRO A 347 -3.73 16.80 18.30
CA PRO A 347 -4.55 17.87 17.73
C PRO A 347 -3.75 19.16 17.47
N ALA A 348 -2.85 19.53 18.38
CA ALA A 348 -2.03 20.73 18.22
C ALA A 348 -1.07 20.60 17.04
N LEU A 349 -0.42 19.44 16.90
CA LEU A 349 0.45 19.17 15.76
C LEU A 349 -0.34 19.10 14.44
N ALA A 350 -1.66 18.87 14.47
CA ALA A 350 -2.49 18.76 13.28
C ALA A 350 -2.93 20.13 12.70
N THR A 351 -2.77 21.23 13.42
CA THR A 351 -3.12 22.57 12.92
C THR A 351 -2.00 23.18 12.11
N ARG A 352 -2.33 23.92 11.05
CA ARG A 352 -1.33 24.75 10.33
C ARG A 352 -0.98 26.04 11.09
N ALA A 353 -1.92 26.57 11.87
CA ALA A 353 -1.85 27.92 12.45
C ALA A 353 -2.67 28.04 13.75
N GLY A 354 -2.54 27.08 14.66
CA GLY A 354 -3.14 27.08 15.99
C GLY A 354 -2.43 28.00 16.99
N GLY A 355 -1.18 28.42 16.74
CA GLY A 355 -0.37 29.23 17.65
C GLY A 355 0.24 28.43 18.81
N GLU A 356 0.17 27.11 18.74
CA GLU A 356 0.61 26.19 19.78
C GLU A 356 2.06 25.77 19.50
N ALA A 357 3.01 26.28 20.30
CA ALA A 357 4.42 25.90 20.18
C ALA A 357 4.64 24.50 20.80
N VAL A 358 4.24 23.45 20.09
CA VAL A 358 4.36 22.07 20.56
C VAL A 358 5.39 21.33 19.72
N SER A 359 6.42 20.80 20.37
CA SER A 359 7.33 19.83 19.76
C SER A 359 6.83 18.42 20.03
N ALA A 360 6.87 17.57 19.00
CA ALA A 360 6.66 16.14 19.20
C ALA A 360 7.77 15.56 20.12
N PRO A 361 7.42 14.75 21.13
CA PRO A 361 8.42 14.08 21.97
C PRO A 361 9.22 13.09 21.12
N GLU A 362 10.54 13.05 21.33
CA GLU A 362 11.48 12.17 20.62
C GLU A 362 11.25 10.66 20.87
#